data_AF-A0A7K0NZY7-F1
#
_entry.id   AF-A0A7K0NZY7-F1
#
_cell.length_a   1.000
_cell.length_b   1.000
_cell.length_c   1.000
_cell.angle_alpha   90.00
_cell.angle_beta   90.00
_cell.angle_gamma   90.00
#
_symmetry.space_group_name_H-M   'P 1'
#
loop_
_entity.id
_entity.type
_entity.pdbx_description
1 polymer ?
#
loop_
_entity_poly.entity_id
_entity_poly.type
_entity_poly.pdbx_seq_one_letter_code
_entity_poly.pdbx_strand_id
1 'polypeptide(L)' 'LDRSRLLSDVTRALSDHHVNILSASVSTSRDRVALSRFTFEMADPKHLGAVLKAVRGVDGVFDVYRV' A
#
# COMPACT_ATOMS: atom_id res chain seq x y z
N LEU A 1 3.83 -17.27 -10.60
CA LEU A 1 4.16 -15.90 -10.17
C LEU A 1 3.91 -15.81 -8.68
N ASP A 2 4.95 -16.01 -7.89
CA ASP A 2 4.87 -15.85 -6.43
C ASP A 2 4.60 -14.38 -6.11
N ARG A 3 3.45 -14.12 -5.47
CA ARG A 3 3.06 -12.80 -4.95
C ARG A 3 3.78 -12.45 -3.65
N SER A 4 4.90 -13.12 -3.37
CA SER A 4 5.59 -13.12 -2.08
C SER A 4 6.22 -11.77 -1.70
N ARG A 5 6.18 -10.76 -2.58
CA ARG A 5 6.80 -9.44 -2.36
C ARG A 5 5.82 -8.27 -2.32
N LEU A 6 4.52 -8.48 -2.56
CA LEU A 6 3.57 -7.36 -2.66
C LEU A 6 3.54 -6.48 -1.39
N LEU A 7 3.56 -7.10 -0.21
CA LEU A 7 3.62 -6.36 1.05
C LEU A 7 4.89 -5.49 1.15
N SER A 8 6.04 -6.05 0.77
CA SER A 8 7.32 -5.35 0.77
C SER A 8 7.37 -4.21 -0.24
N ASP A 9 6.88 -4.43 -1.47
CA ASP A 9 6.88 -3.43 -2.53
C ASP A 9 5.95 -2.26 -2.21
N VAL A 10 4.77 -2.54 -1.64
CA VAL A 10 3.86 -1.49 -1.17
C VAL A 10 4.45 -0.75 0.03
N THR A 11 5.05 -1.46 0.98
CA THR A 11 5.71 -0.83 2.14
C THR A 11 6.83 0.12 1.68
N ARG A 12 7.64 -0.31 0.72
CA ARG A 12 8.69 0.53 0.11
C ARG A 12 8.10 1.74 -0.59
N ALA A 13 7.07 1.57 -1.42
CA ALA A 13 6.42 2.68 -2.11
C ALA A 13 5.85 3.73 -1.12
N LEU A 14 5.31 3.29 0.02
CA LEU A 14 4.88 4.21 1.09
C LEU A 14 6.07 4.92 1.73
N SER A 15 7.13 4.19 2.08
CA SER A 15 8.34 4.75 2.69
C SER A 15 9.07 5.77 1.79
N ASP A 16 9.10 5.54 0.47
CA ASP A 16 9.69 6.48 -0.50
C ASP A 16 8.94 7.83 -0.53
N HIS A 17 7.68 7.84 -0.10
CA HIS A 17 6.87 9.04 0.11
C HIS A 17 6.98 9.65 1.52
N HIS A 18 7.90 9.15 2.34
CA HIS A 18 8.22 9.68 3.67
C HIS A 18 7.01 9.68 4.63
N VAL A 19 6.09 8.73 4.47
CA VAL A 19 4.99 8.53 5.43
C VAL A 19 5.46 7.65 6.59
N ASN A 20 4.94 7.92 7.79
CA ASN A 20 5.21 7.12 8.97
C ASN A 20 4.15 6.01 9.10
N ILE A 21 4.52 4.76 8.84
CA ILE A 21 3.57 3.64 8.90
C ILE A 21 3.32 3.25 10.37
N LEU A 22 2.08 3.43 10.83
CA LEU A 22 1.63 3.05 12.17
C LEU A 22 1.26 1.58 12.24
N SER A 23 0.61 1.06 11.18
CA SER A 23 0.28 -0.36 11.07
C SER A 23 0.10 -0.79 9.63
N ALA A 24 0.36 -2.08 9.39
CA ALA A 24 0.11 -2.73 8.12
C ALA A 24 -0.46 -4.12 8.41
N SER A 25 -1.52 -4.50 7.71
CA SER A 25 -2.05 -5.86 7.75
C SER A 25 -2.37 -6.34 6.35
N VAL A 26 -2.11 -7.62 6.12
CA VAL A 26 -2.44 -8.30 4.86
C VAL A 26 -3.34 -9.48 5.17
N SER A 27 -4.38 -9.65 4.36
CA SER A 27 -5.27 -10.81 4.44
C SER A 27 -5.47 -11.34 3.02
N THR A 28 -5.35 -12.64 2.85
CA THR A 28 -5.54 -13.28 1.55
C THR A 28 -6.83 -14.08 1.57
N SER A 29 -7.74 -13.82 0.62
CA SER A 29 -8.96 -14.59 0.45
C SER A 29 -8.71 -15.89 -0.32
N ARG A 30 -9.68 -16.81 -0.28
CA ARG A 30 -9.63 -18.07 -1.04
C ARG A 30 -9.51 -17.87 -2.55
N ASP A 31 -10.00 -16.73 -3.05
CA ASP A 31 -9.89 -16.32 -4.46
C ASP A 31 -8.49 -15.80 -4.81
N ARG A 32 -7.53 -16.00 -3.89
CA ARG A 32 -6.15 -15.53 -3.98
C ARG A 32 -6.05 -14.01 -4.11
N VAL A 33 -7.03 -13.24 -3.63
CA VAL A 33 -6.92 -11.78 -3.60
C VAL A 33 -6.33 -11.37 -2.26
N ALA A 34 -5.22 -10.63 -2.29
CA ALA A 34 -4.60 -10.07 -1.10
C ALA A 34 -5.17 -8.67 -0.87
N LEU A 35 -5.79 -8.46 0.29
CA LEU A 35 -6.19 -7.15 0.78
C LEU A 35 -5.13 -6.66 1.76
N SER A 36 -4.49 -5.54 1.43
CA SER A 36 -3.53 -4.89 2.32
C SER A 36 -4.14 -3.60 2.86
N ARG A 37 -4.12 -3.43 4.19
CA ARG A 37 -4.56 -2.21 4.87
C ARG A 37 -3.36 -1.59 5.57
N PHE A 38 -3.15 -0.31 5.31
CA PHE A 38 -2.10 0.49 5.92
C PHE A 38 -2.70 1.67 6.65
N THR A 39 -2.24 1.89 7.88
CA THR A 39 -2.47 3.12 8.62
C THR A 39 -1.13 3.83 8.72
N PHE A 40 -1.08 5.10 8.33
CA PHE A 40 0.14 5.89 8.39
C PHE A 40 -0.18 7.35 8.70
N GLU A 41 0.83 8.08 9.15
CA GLU A 41 0.82 9.52 9.32
C GLU A 41 1.60 10.18 8.19
N MET A 42 1.18 11.38 7.81
CA MET A 42 1.85 12.21 6.82
C MET A 42 1.82 13.68 7.24
N ALA A 43 2.87 14.41 6.86
CA ALA A 43 3.03 15.81 7.25
C ALA A 43 1.96 16.75 6.63
N ASP A 44 1.57 16.51 5.37
CA ASP A 44 0.52 17.26 4.69
C ASP A 44 -0.47 16.29 3.99
N PRO A 45 -1.77 16.30 4.37
CA PRO A 45 -2.81 15.51 3.71
C PRO A 45 -2.94 15.73 2.20
N LYS A 46 -2.50 16.89 1.67
CA LYS A 46 -2.49 17.18 0.22
C LYS A 46 -1.63 16.19 -0.56
N HIS A 47 -0.67 15.53 0.09
CA HIS A 47 0.20 14.54 -0.53
C HIS A 47 -0.44 13.15 -0.66
N LEU A 48 -1.63 12.92 -0.06
CA LEU A 48 -2.32 11.62 -0.13
C LEU A 48 -2.53 11.14 -1.58
N GLY A 49 -2.86 12.05 -2.49
CA GLY A 49 -3.02 11.70 -3.91
C GLY A 49 -1.74 11.13 -4.54
N ALA A 50 -0.57 11.68 -4.21
CA ALA A 50 0.71 11.18 -4.70
C ALA A 50 1.03 9.80 -4.12
N VAL A 51 0.75 9.58 -2.83
CA VAL A 51 0.93 8.29 -2.16
C VAL A 51 0.03 7.21 -2.79
N LEU A 52 -1.26 7.51 -2.98
CA LEU A 52 -2.20 6.58 -3.62
C LEU A 52 -1.76 6.26 -5.06
N LYS A 53 -1.25 7.24 -5.81
CA LYS A 53 -0.73 7.03 -7.17
C LYS A 53 0.50 6.11 -7.17
N ALA A 54 1.43 6.29 -6.23
CA ALA A 54 2.62 5.46 -6.13
C ALA A 54 2.27 4.01 -5.80
N VAL A 55 1.38 3.79 -4.83
CA VAL A 55 0.89 2.43 -4.49
C VAL A 55 0.18 1.79 -5.67
N ARG A 56 -0.65 2.53 -6.42
CA ARG A 56 -1.30 2.02 -7.64
C ARG A 56 -0.29 1.61 -8.73
N GLY A 57 0.90 2.22 -8.74
CA GLY A 57 1.97 1.89 -9.67
C GLY A 57 2.76 0.62 -9.32
N VAL A 58 2.56 0.05 -8.13
CA VAL A 58 3.20 -1.22 -7.72
C VAL A 58 2.56 -2.37 -8.50
N ASP A 59 3.39 -3.22 -9.11
CA ASP A 59 2.92 -4.38 -9.85
C ASP A 59 2.10 -5.32 -8.95
N GLY A 60 0.96 -5.78 -9.44
CA GLY A 60 0.00 -6.59 -8.69
C GLY A 60 -0.97 -5.82 -7.78
N VAL A 61 -0.89 -4.48 -7.68
CA VAL A 61 -1.94 -3.67 -7.05
C VAL A 61 -3.09 -3.46 -8.04
N PHE A 62 -4.25 -4.04 -7.73
CA PHE A 62 -5.44 -3.90 -8.58
C PHE A 62 -6.17 -2.57 -8.33
N ASP A 63 -6.38 -2.21 -7.06
CA ASP A 63 -7.01 -0.96 -6.68
C ASP A 63 -6.47 -0.45 -5.33
N VAL A 64 -6.59 0.85 -5.11
CA VAL A 64 -6.18 1.53 -3.88
C VAL A 64 -7.05 2.76 -3.62
N TYR A 65 -7.51 2.88 -2.39
CA TYR A 65 -8.37 3.97 -1.93
C TYR A 65 -8.19 4.18 -0.43
N ARG A 66 -8.68 5.33 0.06
CA ARG A 66 -8.76 5.64 1.48
C ARG A 66 -10.10 5.14 2.03
N VAL A 67 -10.07 4.46 3.19
CA VAL A 67 -11.26 4.05 3.97
C VAL A 67 -11.69 5.17 4.91
#